data_AF-A0A966NVN0-F1
#
_entry.id   AF-A0A966NVN0-F1
#
_cell.length_a   1.000
_cell.length_b   1.000
_cell.length_c   1.000
_cell.angle_alpha   90.00
_cell.angle_beta   90.00
_cell.angle_gamma   90.00
#
_symmetry.space_group_name_H-M   'P 1'
#
loop_
_entity.id
_entity.type
_entity.pdbx_description
1 polymer ?
#
loop_
_entity_poly.entity_id
_entity_poly.type
_entity_poly.pdbx_seq_one_letter_code
_entity_poly.pdbx_strand_id
1 'polypeptide(L)'
;GVLAAVEVESVDSGKPSTTGDGSTLTLDRIREIGSNLGMLPGYAIGTPADASGVYTLSNAWPSRAQDERLVYLDQYSGKVLAETGWDASWGSLAQATSWGIDAHMGRQVGVVNGIAMGATCLGVLVSCITAPIMYLKRRRRGSLGIPRRPVGVTLPPWTRVGVIVICAIYPLLGASMILVWIIDRVLIRRVPALEAIFSHTTSTP
;
A
#
# COMPACT_ATOMS: atom_id res chain seq x y z
N GLY A 1 -5.76 12.41 -13.11
CA GLY A 1 -6.13 11.25 -13.95
C GLY A 1 -4.84 10.48 -14.16
N VAL A 2 -4.64 9.30 -13.59
CA VAL A 2 -5.49 8.10 -13.62
C VAL A 2 -5.86 7.77 -15.07
N LEU A 3 -5.41 6.61 -15.53
CA LEU A 3 -5.46 6.06 -16.89
C LEU A 3 -4.24 6.39 -17.78
N ALA A 4 -3.06 5.90 -17.39
CA ALA A 4 -2.17 5.36 -18.41
C ALA A 4 -2.68 3.95 -18.69
N ALA A 5 -3.44 3.83 -19.79
CA ALA A 5 -3.89 2.55 -20.31
C ALA A 5 -2.66 1.66 -20.51
N VAL A 6 -2.60 0.57 -19.77
CA VAL A 6 -1.84 -0.61 -20.19
C VAL A 6 -2.62 -1.10 -21.40
N GLU A 7 -2.17 -0.69 -22.59
CA GLU A 7 -2.57 -1.31 -23.84
C GLU A 7 -2.19 -2.78 -23.71
N VAL A 8 -3.18 -3.62 -23.41
CA VAL A 8 -3.06 -5.06 -23.55
C VAL A 8 -2.94 -5.27 -25.05
N GLU A 9 -1.70 -5.29 -25.54
CA GLU A 9 -1.39 -5.70 -26.90
C GLU A 9 -2.11 -7.03 -27.09
N SER A 10 -3.08 -7.03 -28.01
CA SER A 10 -3.94 -8.15 -28.28
C SER A 10 -3.05 -9.36 -28.54
N VAL A 11 -3.04 -10.30 -27.60
CA VAL A 11 -2.41 -11.61 -27.77
C VAL A 11 -3.01 -12.18 -29.05
N ASP A 12 -2.22 -12.18 -30.11
CA ASP A 12 -2.50 -12.92 -31.32
C ASP A 12 -2.82 -14.33 -30.86
N SER A 13 -4.08 -14.73 -31.06
CA SER A 13 -4.56 -16.06 -30.74
C SER A 13 -3.99 -17.01 -31.79
N GLY A 14 -2.66 -17.18 -31.70
CA GLY A 14 -1.89 -18.09 -32.51
C GLY A 14 -2.51 -19.47 -32.37
N LYS A 15 -3.05 -19.95 -33.49
CA LYS A 15 -3.64 -21.28 -33.66
C LYS A 15 -2.78 -22.33 -32.93
N PRO A 16 -3.36 -23.24 -32.13
CA PRO A 16 -2.59 -24.24 -31.43
C PRO A 16 -1.81 -25.09 -32.45
N SER A 17 -0.48 -25.02 -32.36
CA SER A 17 0.42 -25.83 -33.17
C SER A 17 0.20 -27.29 -32.82
N THR A 18 -0.49 -28.00 -33.71
CA THR A 18 -0.84 -29.42 -33.61
C THR A 18 0.40 -30.24 -33.94
N THR A 19 1.29 -30.42 -32.97
CA THR A 19 2.37 -31.42 -33.04
C THR A 19 2.65 -31.93 -31.64
N GLY A 20 1.86 -32.92 -31.24
CA GLY A 20 1.90 -33.57 -29.94
C GLY A 20 0.50 -34.03 -29.60
N ASP A 21 0.35 -35.31 -29.24
CA ASP A 21 -0.90 -35.90 -28.75
C ASP A 21 -1.59 -34.91 -27.80
N GLY A 22 -2.91 -34.73 -27.93
CA GLY A 22 -3.70 -33.69 -27.20
C GLY A 22 -3.70 -33.79 -25.66
N SER A 23 -2.75 -34.52 -25.09
CA SER A 23 -2.36 -34.56 -23.69
C SER A 23 -1.66 -33.25 -23.26
N THR A 24 -2.10 -32.69 -22.14
CA THR A 24 -1.42 -31.59 -21.46
C THR A 24 -0.05 -32.04 -20.93
N LEU A 25 0.88 -31.10 -20.81
CA LEU A 25 2.19 -31.36 -20.23
C LEU A 25 2.07 -31.87 -18.80
N THR A 26 2.84 -32.90 -18.46
CA THR A 26 2.91 -33.43 -17.09
C THR A 26 3.50 -32.39 -16.14
N LEU A 27 3.04 -32.38 -14.89
CA LEU A 27 3.53 -31.46 -13.85
C LEU A 27 5.06 -31.52 -13.67
N ASP A 28 5.67 -32.70 -13.85
CA ASP A 28 7.12 -32.88 -13.78
C ASP A 28 7.88 -32.14 -14.88
N ARG A 29 7.33 -32.10 -16.11
CA ARG A 29 7.92 -31.32 -17.21
C ARG A 29 7.80 -29.83 -16.97
N ILE A 30 6.70 -29.39 -16.38
CA ILE A 30 6.49 -27.99 -16.01
C ILE A 30 7.44 -27.58 -14.88
N ARG A 31 7.69 -28.49 -13.93
CA ARG A 31 8.69 -28.30 -12.89
C ARG A 31 10.11 -28.18 -13.46
N GLU A 32 10.45 -29.00 -14.45
CA GLU A 32 11.73 -28.95 -15.17
C GLU A 32 11.89 -27.61 -15.91
N ILE A 33 10.85 -27.17 -16.63
CA ILE A 33 10.81 -25.86 -17.31
C ILE A 33 10.98 -24.72 -16.29
N GLY A 34 10.24 -24.73 -15.17
CA GLY A 34 10.34 -23.73 -14.12
C GLY A 34 11.73 -23.66 -13.49
N SER A 35 12.37 -24.82 -13.29
CA SER A 35 13.76 -24.88 -12.81
C SER A 35 14.75 -24.30 -13.81
N ASN A 36 14.59 -24.60 -15.10
CA ASN A 36 15.44 -24.07 -16.18
C ASN A 36 15.28 -22.55 -16.38
N LEU A 37 14.08 -22.03 -16.09
CA LEU A 37 13.81 -20.59 -16.10
C LEU A 37 14.42 -19.85 -14.89
N GLY A 38 14.99 -20.57 -13.92
CA GLY A 38 15.59 -19.96 -12.72
C GLY A 38 14.59 -19.52 -11.65
N MET A 39 13.41 -20.15 -11.59
CA MET A 39 12.45 -19.89 -10.51
C MET A 39 13.03 -20.33 -9.16
N LEU A 40 12.85 -19.52 -8.10
CA LEU A 40 13.39 -19.85 -6.78
C LEU A 40 12.70 -21.09 -6.18
N PRO A 41 13.42 -21.93 -5.40
CA PRO A 41 12.82 -23.09 -4.75
C PRO A 41 11.63 -22.69 -3.87
N GLY A 42 10.49 -23.35 -4.06
CA GLY A 42 9.24 -23.05 -3.34
C GLY A 42 8.20 -22.24 -4.14
N TYR A 43 8.44 -21.99 -5.42
CA TYR A 43 7.45 -21.39 -6.32
C TYR A 43 6.15 -22.22 -6.39
N ALA A 44 5.02 -21.53 -6.48
CA ALA A 44 3.71 -22.13 -6.65
C ALA A 44 3.44 -22.42 -8.13
N ILE A 45 2.78 -23.54 -8.40
CA ILE A 45 2.31 -23.93 -9.74
C ILE A 45 0.79 -23.88 -9.74
N GLY A 46 0.22 -22.89 -10.41
CA GLY A 46 -1.20 -22.83 -10.74
C GLY A 46 -1.49 -23.71 -11.96
N THR A 47 -2.39 -24.67 -11.78
CA THR A 47 -2.86 -25.53 -12.88
C THR A 47 -3.96 -24.84 -13.69
N PRO A 48 -4.02 -25.07 -15.00
CA PRO A 48 -5.09 -24.57 -15.85
C PRO A 48 -6.44 -25.18 -15.42
N ALA A 49 -7.48 -24.35 -15.39
CA ALA A 49 -8.84 -24.79 -15.04
C ALA A 49 -9.55 -25.46 -16.23
N ASP A 50 -9.24 -25.03 -17.46
CA ASP A 50 -9.93 -25.42 -18.69
C ASP A 50 -8.94 -25.71 -19.83
N ALA A 51 -9.44 -26.23 -20.95
CA ALA A 51 -8.66 -26.56 -22.15
C ALA A 51 -8.02 -25.34 -22.86
N SER A 52 -8.40 -24.11 -22.52
CA SER A 52 -7.72 -22.87 -22.95
C SER A 52 -6.88 -22.23 -21.83
N GLY A 53 -6.77 -22.90 -20.68
CA GLY A 53 -6.03 -22.42 -19.53
C GLY A 53 -4.51 -22.47 -19.74
N VAL A 54 -3.80 -21.67 -18.95
CA VAL A 54 -2.34 -21.62 -18.93
C VAL A 54 -1.82 -22.08 -17.58
N TYR A 55 -0.63 -22.67 -17.57
CA TYR A 55 0.08 -22.92 -16.32
C TYR A 55 0.67 -21.62 -15.82
N THR A 56 0.54 -21.37 -14.52
CA THR A 56 1.06 -20.16 -13.89
C THR A 56 2.13 -20.54 -12.90
N LEU A 57 3.37 -20.14 -13.13
CA LEU A 57 4.46 -20.27 -12.18
C LEU A 57 4.59 -18.96 -11.41
N SER A 58 4.42 -19.01 -10.10
CA SER A 58 4.48 -17.82 -9.25
C SER A 58 5.52 -18.00 -8.16
N ASN A 59 6.53 -17.13 -8.15
CA ASN A 59 7.48 -17.01 -7.06
C ASN A 59 6.97 -16.06 -5.97
N ALA A 60 5.70 -16.19 -5.64
CA ALA A 60 5.06 -15.36 -4.63
C ALA A 60 5.11 -16.07 -3.28
N TRP A 61 5.74 -15.37 -2.33
CA TRP A 61 5.57 -15.50 -0.89
C TRP A 61 6.25 -16.71 -0.20
N PRO A 62 7.10 -16.48 0.83
CA PRO A 62 7.64 -15.22 1.35
C PRO A 62 9.02 -14.89 0.73
N SER A 63 9.05 -13.90 -0.16
CA SER A 63 10.26 -13.47 -0.89
C SER A 63 10.38 -11.93 -0.87
N ARG A 64 11.51 -11.37 -1.32
CA ARG A 64 11.69 -9.91 -1.43
C ARG A 64 11.00 -9.39 -2.69
N ALA A 65 10.77 -8.08 -2.77
CA ALA A 65 10.15 -7.46 -3.94
C ALA A 65 10.87 -7.79 -5.26
N GLN A 66 12.20 -7.94 -5.23
CA GLN A 66 13.01 -8.28 -6.41
C GLN A 66 12.86 -9.74 -6.86
N ASP A 67 12.47 -10.62 -5.94
CA ASP A 67 12.35 -12.05 -6.18
C ASP A 67 10.96 -12.42 -6.73
N GLU A 68 10.00 -11.48 -6.68
CA GLU A 68 8.65 -11.69 -7.17
C GLU A 68 8.64 -11.80 -8.69
N ARG A 69 8.22 -12.97 -9.17
CA ARG A 69 8.18 -13.32 -10.59
C ARG A 69 6.99 -14.23 -10.88
N LEU A 70 6.29 -13.92 -11.95
CA LEU A 70 5.11 -14.63 -12.43
C LEU A 70 5.32 -14.97 -13.91
N VAL A 71 5.27 -16.26 -14.24
CA VAL A 71 5.47 -16.75 -15.60
C VAL A 71 4.25 -17.54 -16.04
N TYR A 72 3.70 -17.19 -17.19
CA TYR A 72 2.60 -17.91 -17.82
C TYR A 72 3.15 -18.83 -18.91
N LEU A 73 2.80 -20.10 -18.82
CA LEU A 73 3.23 -21.15 -19.73
C LEU A 73 2.03 -21.73 -20.49
N ASP A 74 2.21 -21.98 -21.78
CA ASP A 74 1.25 -22.76 -22.57
C ASP A 74 1.25 -24.22 -22.09
N GLN A 75 0.05 -24.77 -21.86
CA GLN A 75 -0.15 -26.12 -21.34
C GLN A 75 0.17 -27.25 -22.32
N TYR A 76 0.26 -26.93 -23.62
CA TYR A 76 0.56 -27.90 -24.67
C TYR A 76 2.03 -27.82 -25.11
N SER A 77 2.51 -26.62 -25.45
CA SER A 77 3.88 -26.45 -25.95
C SER A 77 4.92 -26.20 -24.85
N GLY A 78 4.50 -25.75 -23.66
CA GLY A 78 5.42 -25.33 -22.59
C GLY A 78 6.12 -24.00 -22.88
N LYS A 79 5.69 -23.28 -23.92
CA LYS A 79 6.24 -21.97 -24.28
C LYS A 79 5.84 -20.92 -23.25
N VAL A 80 6.79 -20.04 -22.90
CA VAL A 80 6.50 -18.85 -22.10
C VAL A 80 5.67 -17.87 -22.93
N LEU A 81 4.46 -17.59 -22.45
CA LEU A 81 3.50 -16.69 -23.07
C LEU A 81 3.64 -15.27 -22.55
N ALA A 82 3.83 -15.11 -21.24
CA ALA A 82 4.03 -13.83 -20.59
C ALA A 82 4.86 -13.99 -19.33
N GLU A 83 5.67 -12.99 -19.02
CA GLU A 83 6.49 -12.92 -17.82
C GLU A 83 6.31 -11.57 -17.17
N THR A 84 5.92 -11.59 -15.89
CA THR A 84 5.79 -10.41 -15.05
C THR A 84 6.78 -10.53 -13.89
N GLY A 85 7.69 -9.60 -13.77
CA GLY A 85 8.65 -9.54 -12.67
C GLY A 85 9.38 -8.21 -12.60
N TRP A 86 10.23 -8.09 -11.58
CA TRP A 86 11.02 -6.89 -11.28
C TRP A 86 11.79 -6.37 -12.51
N ASP A 87 12.52 -7.25 -13.20
CA ASP A 87 13.37 -6.88 -14.35
C ASP A 87 12.65 -6.94 -15.72
N ALA A 88 11.61 -7.78 -15.84
CA ALA A 88 11.00 -8.10 -17.14
C ALA A 88 9.87 -7.15 -17.56
N SER A 89 9.15 -6.56 -16.60
CA SER A 89 7.87 -5.88 -16.90
C SER A 89 7.51 -4.71 -15.96
N TRP A 90 8.15 -4.61 -14.81
CA TRP A 90 7.78 -3.59 -13.82
C TRP A 90 8.40 -2.23 -14.18
N GLY A 91 7.56 -1.21 -14.33
CA GLY A 91 8.04 0.18 -14.39
C GLY A 91 8.68 0.61 -13.06
N SER A 92 9.54 1.63 -13.10
CA SER A 92 10.26 2.13 -11.91
C SER A 92 9.33 2.51 -10.74
N LEU A 93 8.13 3.02 -11.05
CA LEU A 93 7.10 3.31 -10.05
C LEU A 93 6.53 2.04 -9.39
N ALA A 94 6.32 0.97 -10.18
CA ALA A 94 5.83 -0.31 -9.66
C ALA A 94 6.90 -0.96 -8.77
N GLN A 95 8.16 -0.96 -9.19
CA GLN A 95 9.29 -1.41 -8.38
C GLN A 95 9.40 -0.67 -7.05
N ALA A 96 9.35 0.67 -7.07
CA ALA A 96 9.41 1.49 -5.86
C ALA A 96 8.22 1.22 -4.93
N THR A 97 7.03 1.00 -5.49
CA THR A 97 5.83 0.70 -4.72
C THR A 97 5.92 -0.69 -4.07
N SER A 98 6.27 -1.74 -4.83
CA SER A 98 6.45 -3.09 -4.29
C SER A 98 7.55 -3.13 -3.23
N TRP A 99 8.67 -2.45 -3.47
CA TRP A 99 9.73 -2.29 -2.47
C TRP A 99 9.22 -1.61 -1.20
N GLY A 100 8.42 -0.55 -1.34
CA GLY A 100 7.82 0.14 -0.20
C GLY A 100 6.85 -0.74 0.59
N ILE A 101 6.05 -1.56 -0.10
CA ILE A 101 5.12 -2.51 0.52
C ILE A 101 5.90 -3.58 1.29
N ASP A 102 6.90 -4.21 0.68
CA ASP A 102 7.68 -5.26 1.34
C ASP A 102 8.59 -4.73 2.44
N ALA A 103 9.07 -3.49 2.30
CA ALA A 103 9.73 -2.77 3.37
C ALA A 103 8.76 -2.56 4.54
N HIS A 104 7.53 -2.11 4.27
CA HIS A 104 6.50 -1.93 5.29
C HIS A 104 6.09 -3.25 5.97
N MET A 105 5.97 -4.35 5.20
CA MET A 105 5.65 -5.67 5.72
C MET A 105 6.81 -6.34 6.50
N GLY A 106 7.99 -5.71 6.56
CA GLY A 106 9.12 -6.25 7.32
C GLY A 106 9.96 -7.28 6.56
N ARG A 107 9.79 -7.46 5.25
CA ARG A 107 10.40 -8.55 4.46
C ARG A 107 11.63 -8.12 3.66
N GLN A 108 11.70 -6.87 3.25
CA GLN A 108 12.73 -6.39 2.31
C GLN A 108 14.18 -6.55 2.80
N VAL A 109 14.45 -6.16 4.06
CA VAL A 109 15.80 -6.15 4.65
C VAL A 109 16.05 -7.34 5.58
N GLY A 110 15.27 -8.42 5.44
CA GLY A 110 15.33 -9.59 6.29
C GLY A 110 14.89 -9.32 7.73
N VAL A 111 15.46 -10.08 8.68
CA VAL A 111 15.03 -10.07 10.11
C VAL A 111 15.14 -8.68 10.75
N VAL A 112 16.12 -7.87 10.35
CA VAL A 112 16.31 -6.51 10.89
C VAL A 112 15.07 -5.64 10.65
N ASN A 113 14.48 -5.74 9.47
CA ASN A 113 13.29 -4.97 9.12
C ASN A 113 12.08 -5.40 9.96
N GLY A 114 11.90 -6.72 10.14
CA GLY A 114 10.87 -7.27 11.02
C GLY A 114 11.00 -6.81 12.47
N ILE A 115 12.22 -6.80 13.01
CA ILE A 115 12.48 -6.30 14.38
C ILE A 115 12.17 -4.81 14.49
N ALA A 116 12.61 -4.00 13.51
CA ALA A 116 12.35 -2.56 13.51
C ALA A 116 10.84 -2.24 13.44
N MET A 117 10.09 -2.95 12.61
CA MET A 117 8.63 -2.81 12.52
C MET A 117 7.94 -3.27 13.80
N GLY A 118 8.39 -4.39 14.40
CA GLY A 118 7.90 -4.87 15.69
C GLY A 118 8.15 -3.87 16.82
N ALA A 119 9.36 -3.30 16.90
CA ALA A 119 9.70 -2.27 17.88
C ALA A 119 8.85 -1.00 17.68
N THR A 120 8.65 -0.57 16.44
CA THR A 120 7.79 0.57 16.11
C THR A 120 6.34 0.33 16.54
N CYS A 121 5.80 -0.86 16.27
CA CYS A 121 4.45 -1.26 16.68
C CYS A 121 4.30 -1.22 18.21
N LEU A 122 5.28 -1.78 18.94
CA LEU A 122 5.30 -1.69 20.41
C LEU A 122 5.38 -0.24 20.90
N GLY A 123 6.18 0.61 20.26
CA GLY A 123 6.26 2.03 20.57
C GLY A 123 4.92 2.76 20.39
N VAL A 124 4.21 2.47 19.30
CA VAL A 124 2.86 3.02 19.06
C VAL A 124 1.87 2.50 20.09
N LEU A 125 1.91 1.21 20.45
CA LEU A 125 1.05 0.66 21.51
C LEU A 125 1.28 1.37 22.85
N VAL A 126 2.55 1.55 23.25
CA VAL A 126 2.89 2.32 24.45
C VAL A 126 2.41 3.77 24.32
N SER A 127 2.52 4.39 23.14
CA SER A 127 2.02 5.75 22.88
C SER A 127 0.49 5.84 23.06
N CYS A 128 -0.26 4.90 22.51
CA CYS A 128 -1.72 4.82 22.65
C CYS A 128 -2.18 4.65 24.10
N ILE A 129 -1.41 3.92 24.92
CA ILE A 129 -1.70 3.73 26.35
C ILE A 129 -1.30 4.96 27.17
N THR A 130 -0.14 5.54 26.88
CA THR A 130 0.38 6.69 27.63
C THR A 130 -0.37 7.98 27.32
N ALA A 131 -0.89 8.17 26.11
CA ALA A 131 -1.67 9.34 25.72
C ALA A 131 -2.88 9.63 26.64
N PRO A 132 -3.82 8.70 26.89
CA PRO A 132 -4.93 8.93 27.80
C PRO A 132 -4.46 9.07 29.26
N ILE A 133 -3.45 8.32 29.70
CA ILE A 133 -2.90 8.44 31.05
C ILE A 133 -2.35 9.85 31.29
N MET A 134 -1.54 10.35 30.36
CA MET A 134 -0.99 11.71 30.40
C MET A 134 -2.09 12.77 30.33
N TYR A 135 -3.11 12.55 29.47
CA TYR A 135 -4.26 13.44 29.38
C TYR A 135 -5.02 13.53 30.71
N LEU A 136 -5.35 12.39 31.32
CA LEU A 136 -6.08 12.32 32.59
C LEU A 136 -5.26 12.94 33.73
N LYS A 137 -3.95 12.70 33.77
CA LYS A 137 -3.05 13.28 34.78
C LYS A 137 -2.92 14.80 34.65
N ARG A 138 -2.98 15.33 33.42
CA ARG A 138 -2.82 16.77 33.14
C ARG A 138 -4.14 17.55 33.19
N ARG A 139 -5.29 16.89 32.96
CA ARG A 139 -6.61 17.52 32.93
C ARG A 139 -7.03 17.98 34.33
N ARG A 140 -7.12 19.30 34.54
CA ARG A 140 -7.69 19.89 35.77
C ARG A 140 -9.19 19.53 35.87
N ARG A 141 -9.66 19.14 37.06
CA ARG A 141 -11.09 18.89 37.33
C ARG A 141 -11.91 20.12 36.91
N GLY A 142 -12.92 19.92 36.06
CA GLY A 142 -13.78 20.99 35.54
C GLY A 142 -13.33 21.64 34.22
N SER A 143 -12.18 21.27 33.65
CA SER A 143 -11.72 21.75 32.33
C SER A 143 -11.63 20.59 31.34
N LEU A 144 -11.89 20.83 30.05
CA LEU A 144 -11.64 19.83 28.99
C LEU A 144 -10.14 19.58 28.73
N GLY A 145 -9.23 20.34 29.34
CA GLY A 145 -7.78 20.13 29.18
C GLY A 145 -7.25 20.43 27.77
N ILE A 146 -8.07 21.06 26.93
CA ILE A 146 -7.73 21.43 25.55
C ILE A 146 -6.82 22.66 25.60
N PRO A 147 -5.62 22.62 24.97
CA PRO A 147 -4.76 23.80 24.89
C PRO A 147 -5.48 24.93 24.15
N ARG A 148 -5.39 26.15 24.70
CA ARG A 148 -6.02 27.35 24.15
C ARG A 148 -5.52 27.57 22.72
N ARG A 149 -6.44 27.83 21.78
CA ARG A 149 -6.08 28.22 20.42
C ARG A 149 -5.20 29.48 20.48
N PRO A 150 -3.94 29.42 20.02
CA PRO A 150 -3.11 30.61 20.03
C PRO A 150 -3.64 31.59 18.99
N VAL A 151 -4.09 32.74 19.46
CA VAL A 151 -4.58 33.84 18.63
C VAL A 151 -3.37 34.63 18.10
N GLY A 152 -3.31 34.87 16.79
CA GLY A 152 -2.27 35.70 16.16
C GLY A 152 -1.02 34.97 15.66
N VAL A 153 -1.00 33.63 15.61
CA VAL A 153 0.16 32.91 15.04
C VAL A 153 0.10 32.94 13.51
N THR A 154 1.05 33.62 12.89
CA THR A 154 1.24 33.59 11.44
C THR A 154 2.08 32.36 11.07
N LEU A 155 1.45 31.40 10.39
CA LEU A 155 2.17 30.24 9.87
C LEU A 155 3.14 30.69 8.76
N PRO A 156 4.43 30.29 8.85
CA PRO A 156 5.41 30.57 7.81
C PRO A 156 4.91 30.08 6.45
N PRO A 157 5.17 30.79 5.34
CA PRO A 157 4.66 30.42 4.02
C PRO A 157 5.07 29.01 3.58
N TRP A 158 6.26 28.54 3.98
CA TRP A 158 6.74 27.19 3.68
C TRP A 158 5.85 26.08 4.25
N THR A 159 5.23 26.30 5.42
CA THR A 159 4.32 25.31 6.02
C THR A 159 3.07 25.10 5.16
N ARG A 160 2.53 26.19 4.61
CA ARG A 160 1.36 26.14 3.72
C ARG A 160 1.68 25.42 2.42
N VAL A 161 2.84 25.73 1.83
CA VAL A 161 3.31 25.03 0.62
C VAL A 161 3.50 23.53 0.90
N GLY A 162 4.13 23.18 2.03
CA GLY A 162 4.33 21.79 2.43
C GLY A 162 3.02 21.02 2.57
N VAL A 163 2.00 21.61 3.21
CA VAL A 163 0.66 20.99 3.33
C VAL A 163 0.04 20.77 1.95
N ILE A 164 0.10 21.75 1.04
CA ILE A 164 -0.48 21.62 -0.31
C ILE A 164 0.21 20.50 -1.10
N VAL A 165 1.55 20.44 -1.04
CA VAL A 165 2.34 19.38 -1.70
C VAL A 165 1.96 18.01 -1.16
N ILE A 166 1.86 17.85 0.16
CA ILE A 166 1.46 16.58 0.79
C ILE A 166 0.04 16.19 0.38
N CYS A 167 -0.91 17.12 0.34
CA CYS A 167 -2.28 16.85 -0.12
C CYS A 167 -2.35 16.46 -1.60
N ALA A 168 -1.44 16.98 -2.43
CA ALA A 168 -1.35 16.62 -3.84
C ALA A 168 -0.79 15.20 -4.03
N ILE A 169 0.20 14.82 -3.21
CA ILE A 169 0.78 13.47 -3.22
C ILE A 169 -0.21 12.44 -2.63
N TYR A 170 -0.94 12.82 -1.58
CA TYR A 170 -1.90 11.98 -0.86
C TYR A 170 -3.32 12.56 -0.94
N PRO A 171 -4.07 12.32 -2.02
CA PRO A 171 -5.37 12.96 -2.25
C PRO A 171 -6.41 12.63 -1.17
N LEU A 172 -6.38 11.42 -0.61
CA LEU A 172 -7.24 11.04 0.51
C LEU A 172 -6.95 11.84 1.79
N LEU A 173 -5.68 12.17 2.05
CA LEU A 173 -5.30 13.02 3.18
C LEU A 173 -5.80 14.46 2.95
N GLY A 174 -5.67 14.98 1.72
CA GLY A 174 -6.22 16.29 1.37
C GLY A 174 -7.75 16.35 1.53
N ALA A 175 -8.45 15.31 1.07
CA ALA A 175 -9.89 15.20 1.22
C ALA A 175 -10.34 15.17 2.69
N SER A 176 -9.65 14.44 3.56
CA SER A 176 -9.99 14.40 4.99
C SER A 176 -9.74 15.73 5.70
N MET A 177 -8.65 16.45 5.35
CA MET A 177 -8.41 17.80 5.86
C MET A 177 -9.50 18.79 5.42
N ILE A 178 -9.91 18.75 4.16
CA ILE A 178 -11.01 19.58 3.64
C ILE A 178 -12.30 19.27 4.38
N LEU A 179 -12.61 17.98 4.60
CA LEU A 179 -13.78 17.55 5.35
C LEU A 179 -13.78 18.10 6.79
N VAL A 180 -12.66 17.96 7.51
CA VAL A 180 -12.50 18.52 8.86
C VAL A 180 -12.65 20.04 8.85
N TRP A 181 -12.09 20.73 7.85
CA TRP A 181 -12.21 22.18 7.70
C TRP A 181 -13.65 22.63 7.46
N ILE A 182 -14.41 21.89 6.65
CA ILE A 182 -15.85 22.14 6.44
C ILE A 182 -16.62 21.93 7.75
N ILE A 183 -16.36 20.83 8.47
CA ILE A 183 -17.01 20.54 9.76
C ILE A 183 -16.71 21.64 10.78
N ASP A 184 -15.46 22.09 10.91
CA ASP A 184 -15.09 23.20 11.80
C ASP A 184 -15.83 24.50 11.43
N ARG A 185 -15.89 24.82 10.14
CA ARG A 185 -16.51 26.06 9.67
C ARG A 185 -18.04 26.06 9.78
N VAL A 186 -18.69 24.92 9.57
CA VAL A 186 -20.16 24.80 9.55
C VAL A 186 -20.73 24.49 10.93
N LEU A 187 -20.07 23.62 11.71
CA LEU A 187 -20.59 23.13 13.00
C LEU A 187 -20.06 23.94 14.19
N ILE A 188 -18.74 24.12 14.29
CA ILE A 188 -18.10 24.72 15.48
C ILE A 188 -18.34 26.23 15.53
N ARG A 189 -18.36 26.93 14.39
CA ARG A 189 -18.63 28.39 14.33
C ARG A 189 -20.11 28.77 14.37
N ARG A 190 -21.03 27.83 14.14
CA ARG A 190 -22.48 28.12 14.15
C ARG A 190 -23.20 27.69 15.42
N VAL A 191 -22.59 26.82 16.23
CA VAL A 191 -23.16 26.38 17.50
C VAL A 191 -22.53 27.18 18.64
N PRO A 192 -23.20 28.23 19.18
CA PRO A 192 -22.63 29.09 20.21
C PRO A 192 -22.31 28.37 21.53
N ALA A 193 -22.93 27.21 21.80
CA ALA A 193 -22.61 26.37 22.94
C ALA A 193 -21.22 25.72 22.86
N LEU A 194 -20.70 25.46 21.64
CA LEU A 194 -19.33 24.99 21.43
C LEU A 194 -18.36 26.17 21.44
N GLU A 195 -18.74 27.30 20.86
CA GLU A 195 -17.96 28.54 20.94
C GLU A 195 -17.68 28.93 22.40
N ALA A 196 -18.67 28.90 23.30
CA ALA A 196 -18.46 29.20 24.73
C ALA A 196 -17.48 28.24 25.47
N ILE A 197 -17.33 26.99 25.01
CA ILE A 197 -16.38 26.01 25.58
C ILE A 197 -14.96 26.25 25.03
N PHE A 198 -14.84 26.75 23.80
CA PHE A 198 -13.55 26.99 23.14
C PHE A 198 -13.05 28.45 23.26
N SER A 199 -13.93 29.41 23.47
CA SER A 199 -13.65 30.82 23.73
C SER A 199 -14.30 31.25 25.05
N HIS A 200 -13.53 31.29 26.13
CA HIS A 200 -13.92 32.04 27.30
C HIS A 200 -13.65 33.52 27.03
N THR A 201 -14.64 34.24 26.52
CA THR A 201 -14.71 35.69 26.71
C THR A 201 -14.72 35.94 28.22
N THR A 202 -13.62 36.50 28.73
CA THR A 202 -13.61 37.15 30.04
C THR A 202 -14.52 38.38 29.93
N SER A 203 -15.79 38.22 30.29
CA SER A 203 -16.62 39.34 30.68
C SER A 203 -16.42 39.56 32.17
N THR A 204 -15.63 40.55 32.52
CA THR A 204 -15.67 41.21 33.83
C THR A 204 -15.55 42.71 33.61
N PRO A 205 -16.17 43.51 34.49
CA PRO A 205 -17.38 44.29 34.21
C PRO A 205 -17.13 45.67 33.59
#